data_AF-A0A143PH60-F1
#
_entry.id   AF-A0A143PH60-F1
#
_cell.length_a   1.000
_cell.length_b   1.000
_cell.length_c   1.000
_cell.angle_alpha   90.00
_cell.angle_beta   90.00
_cell.angle_gamma   90.00
#
_symmetry.space_group_name_H-M   'P 1'
#
loop_
_entity.id
_entity.type
_entity.pdbx_description
1 polymer ?
#
loop_
_entity_poly.entity_id
_entity_poly.type
_entity_poly.pdbx_seq_one_letter_code
_entity_poly.pdbx_strand_id
1 'polypeptide(L)'
;MNALLESGEAAWCPVVRLELWRGVTNDAERKTLRRYETLLPDYEISAEVWNRSIQLADRAHASGVTVPLADLLIFACAKIHGLDVAHDDTHFDALSKLET
;
A
#
# COMPACT_ATOMS: atom_id res chain seq x y z
N MET A 1 5.08 -12.58 0.15
CA MET A 1 4.83 -11.72 1.33
C MET A 1 5.66 -12.12 2.55
N ASN A 2 5.56 -13.35 3.09
CA ASN A 2 6.33 -13.76 4.29
C ASN A 2 7.86 -13.63 4.13
N ALA A 3 8.41 -13.98 2.97
CA ALA A 3 9.84 -13.84 2.71
C ALA A 3 10.38 -12.40 2.84
N LEU A 4 9.58 -11.38 2.49
CA LEU A 4 9.98 -9.97 2.59
C LEU A 4 9.97 -9.47 4.04
N LEU A 5 9.02 -9.95 4.83
CA LEU A 5 8.98 -9.67 6.27
C LEU A 5 10.15 -10.35 6.99
N GLU A 6 10.53 -11.55 6.55
CA GLU A 6 11.65 -12.30 7.12
C GLU A 6 13.01 -11.75 6.68
N SER A 7 13.13 -11.21 5.46
CA SER A 7 14.37 -10.59 4.97
C SER A 7 14.60 -9.16 5.45
N GLY A 8 13.58 -8.53 6.05
CA GLY A 8 13.65 -7.14 6.50
C GLY A 8 13.54 -6.11 5.36
N GLU A 9 13.14 -6.56 4.17
CA GLU A 9 12.94 -5.71 2.98
C GLU A 9 11.49 -5.20 2.87
N ALA A 10 10.61 -5.62 3.79
CA ALA A 10 9.26 -5.11 3.86
C ALA A 10 9.21 -3.68 4.42
N ALA A 11 8.28 -2.90 3.89
CA ALA A 11 7.88 -1.61 4.40
C ALA A 11 6.35 -1.48 4.38
N TRP A 12 5.83 -0.45 5.00
CA TRP A 12 4.41 -0.11 4.94
C TRP A 12 4.20 1.39 4.81
N CYS A 13 2.95 1.78 4.62
CA CYS A 13 2.50 3.16 4.69
C CYS A 13 1.32 3.25 5.67
N PRO A 14 0.90 4.47 6.06
CA PRO A 14 -0.20 4.67 7.00
C PRO A 14 -1.51 3.96 6.63
N VAL A 15 -1.80 3.79 5.32
CA VAL A 15 -3.01 3.10 4.84
C VAL A 15 -2.94 1.60 5.13
N VAL A 16 -1.85 0.93 4.74
CA VAL A 16 -1.63 -0.50 5.04
C VAL A 16 -1.69 -0.74 6.55
N ARG A 17 -1.04 0.13 7.33
CA ARG A 17 -1.06 0.06 8.79
C ARG A 17 -2.48 0.17 9.34
N LEU A 18 -3.29 1.11 8.84
CA LEU A 18 -4.68 1.27 9.26
C LEU A 18 -5.52 0.02 8.91
N GLU A 19 -5.35 -0.55 7.72
CA GLU A 19 -6.07 -1.76 7.32
C GLU A 19 -5.74 -2.96 8.18
N LEU A 20 -4.45 -3.18 8.46
CA LEU A 20 -3.99 -4.24 9.35
C LEU A 20 -4.54 -4.05 10.77
N TRP A 21 -4.47 -2.83 11.32
CA TRP A 21 -4.99 -2.52 12.65
C TRP A 21 -6.51 -2.70 12.76
N ARG A 22 -7.26 -2.35 11.71
CA ARG A 22 -8.71 -2.58 11.61
C ARG A 22 -9.05 -4.07 11.64
N GLY A 23 -8.17 -4.91 11.07
CA GLY A 23 -8.35 -6.36 11.00
C GLY A 23 -7.96 -7.13 12.26
N VAL A 24 -7.39 -6.48 13.28
CA VAL A 24 -6.96 -7.16 14.52
C VAL A 24 -8.15 -7.72 15.28
N THR A 25 -8.10 -9.03 15.57
CA THR A 25 -9.15 -9.75 16.29
C THR A 25 -8.72 -10.23 17.68
N ASN A 26 -7.42 -10.31 17.94
CA ASN A 26 -6.88 -10.85 19.20
C ASN A 26 -5.55 -10.18 19.63
N ASP A 27 -5.13 -10.46 20.86
CA ASP A 27 -3.94 -9.84 21.46
C ASP A 27 -2.63 -10.32 20.83
N ALA A 28 -2.58 -11.53 20.28
CA ALA A 28 -1.39 -12.03 19.60
C ALA A 28 -1.13 -11.24 18.32
N GLU A 29 -2.16 -11.00 17.50
CA GLU A 29 -2.10 -10.14 16.32
C GLU A 29 -1.71 -8.70 16.69
N ARG A 30 -2.32 -8.14 17.75
CA ARG A 30 -1.97 -6.81 18.27
C ARG A 30 -0.49 -6.71 18.61
N LYS A 31 0.06 -7.71 19.32
CA LYS A 31 1.48 -7.74 19.69
C LYS A 31 2.39 -7.82 18.46
N THR A 32 1.99 -8.59 17.45
CA THR A 32 2.72 -8.68 16.18
C THR A 32 2.74 -7.34 15.46
N LEU A 33 1.60 -6.65 15.32
CA LEU A 33 1.58 -5.33 14.67
C LEU A 33 2.39 -4.28 15.43
N ARG A 34 2.35 -4.25 16.76
CA ARG A 34 3.23 -3.39 17.57
C ARG A 34 4.70 -3.64 17.31
N ARG A 35 5.10 -4.91 17.12
CA ARG A 35 6.48 -5.24 16.75
C ARG A 35 6.80 -4.70 15.36
N TYR A 36 5.90 -4.83 14.38
CA TYR A 36 6.11 -4.28 13.04
C TYR A 36 6.24 -2.76 13.04
N GLU A 37 5.51 -2.03 13.89
CA GLU A 37 5.68 -0.57 14.05
C GLU A 37 7.10 -0.14 14.43
N THR A 38 7.85 -1.02 15.10
CA THR A 38 9.25 -0.75 15.48
C THR A 38 10.28 -1.20 14.45
N LEU A 39 9.88 -2.03 13.48
CA LEU A 39 10.80 -2.70 12.55
C LEU A 39 10.66 -2.23 11.11
N LEU A 40 9.43 -1.98 10.66
CA LEU A 40 9.15 -1.67 9.26
C LEU A 40 9.31 -0.16 9.01
N PRO A 41 10.04 0.24 7.95
CA PRO A 41 9.98 1.60 7.45
C PRO A 41 8.54 2.01 7.15
N ASP A 42 8.16 3.21 7.61
CA ASP A 42 6.83 3.78 7.42
C ASP A 42 6.90 4.99 6.48
N TYR A 43 6.43 4.79 5.25
CA TYR A 43 6.49 5.78 4.20
C TYR A 43 5.26 6.69 4.23
N GLU A 44 5.51 7.99 4.38
CA GLU A 44 4.47 9.00 4.50
C GLU A 44 3.59 9.11 3.24
N ILE A 45 2.28 9.31 3.46
CA ILE A 45 1.35 9.76 2.42
C ILE A 45 1.42 11.28 2.32
N SER A 46 2.41 11.77 1.57
CA SER A 46 2.60 13.20 1.34
C SER A 46 1.53 13.79 0.41
N ALA A 47 1.51 15.12 0.27
CA ALA A 47 0.65 15.78 -0.72
C ALA A 47 0.91 15.31 -2.16
N GLU A 48 2.15 14.91 -2.46
CA GLU A 48 2.51 14.34 -3.77
C GLU A 48 1.86 12.97 -3.99
N VAL A 49 1.86 12.11 -2.96
CA VAL A 49 1.17 10.81 -2.99
C VAL A 49 -0.32 11.01 -3.24
N TRP A 50 -0.94 11.99 -2.58
CA TRP A 50 -2.35 12.33 -2.82
C TRP A 50 -2.61 12.76 -4.27
N ASN A 51 -1.82 13.69 -4.79
CA ASN A 51 -1.97 14.14 -6.17
C ASN A 51 -1.78 13.00 -7.18
N ARG A 52 -0.80 12.12 -6.95
CA ARG A 52 -0.57 10.94 -7.79
C ARG A 52 -1.74 9.96 -7.73
N SER A 53 -2.33 9.77 -6.54
CA SER A 53 -3.50 8.91 -6.36
C SER A 53 -4.72 9.41 -7.14
N ILE A 54 -4.94 10.73 -7.15
CA ILE A 54 -6.03 11.36 -7.93
C ILE A 54 -5.81 11.12 -9.43
N GLN A 55 -4.60 11.33 -9.93
CA GLN A 55 -4.28 11.08 -11.34
C GLN A 55 -4.46 9.60 -11.73
N LEU A 56 -4.11 8.67 -10.83
CA LEU A 56 -4.35 7.25 -11.04
C LEU A 56 -5.84 6.93 -11.07
N ALA A 57 -6.64 7.54 -10.21
CA ALA A 57 -8.10 7.38 -10.23
C ALA A 57 -8.71 7.85 -11.55
N ASP A 58 -8.28 9.00 -12.06
CA ASP A 58 -8.72 9.52 -13.37
C ASP A 58 -8.35 8.57 -14.51
N ARG A 59 -7.10 8.06 -14.51
CA ARG A 59 -6.66 7.06 -15.52
C ARG A 59 -7.43 5.75 -15.42
N ALA A 60 -7.64 5.25 -14.21
CA ALA A 60 -8.40 4.02 -13.97
C ALA A 60 -9.83 4.18 -14.49
N HIS A 61 -10.49 5.29 -14.15
CA HIS A 61 -11.83 5.61 -14.62
C HIS A 61 -11.90 5.69 -16.15
N ALA A 62 -10.96 6.41 -16.79
CA ALA A 62 -10.88 6.50 -18.25
C ALA A 62 -10.64 5.14 -18.93
N SER A 63 -10.02 4.19 -18.23
CA SER A 63 -9.81 2.81 -18.69
C SER A 63 -10.95 1.84 -18.37
N GLY A 64 -12.02 2.31 -17.72
CA GLY A 64 -13.16 1.48 -17.33
C GLY A 64 -12.91 0.57 -16.12
N VAL A 65 -11.86 0.85 -15.33
CA VAL A 65 -11.50 0.11 -14.12
C VAL A 65 -11.83 0.94 -12.89
N THR A 66 -12.54 0.32 -11.94
CA THR A 66 -12.76 0.90 -10.61
C THR A 66 -11.81 0.25 -9.63
N VAL A 67 -10.95 1.05 -8.99
CA VAL A 67 -9.98 0.58 -7.99
C VAL A 67 -10.35 1.15 -6.62
N PRO A 68 -10.26 0.37 -5.52
CA PRO A 68 -10.46 0.88 -4.17
C PRO A 68 -9.56 2.08 -3.84
N LEU A 69 -10.09 3.02 -3.06
CA LEU A 69 -9.35 4.24 -2.67
C LEU A 69 -8.06 3.94 -1.90
N ALA A 70 -8.08 2.90 -1.07
CA ALA A 70 -6.90 2.46 -0.33
C ALA A 70 -5.79 1.97 -1.28
N ASP A 71 -6.14 1.15 -2.27
CA ASP A 71 -5.18 0.61 -3.25
C ASP A 71 -4.54 1.70 -4.10
N LEU A 72 -5.31 2.74 -4.48
CA LEU A 72 -4.78 3.92 -5.17
C LEU A 72 -3.69 4.61 -4.34
N LEU A 73 -3.94 4.82 -3.05
CA LEU A 73 -2.99 5.44 -2.13
C LEU A 73 -1.76 4.58 -1.87
N ILE A 74 -1.95 3.27 -1.68
CA ILE A 74 -0.86 2.31 -1.45
C ILE A 74 0.06 2.29 -2.67
N PHE A 75 -0.51 2.16 -3.86
CA PHE A 75 0.25 2.12 -5.10
C PHE A 75 0.97 3.44 -5.35
N ALA A 76 0.28 4.58 -5.23
CA ALA A 76 0.90 5.89 -5.39
C ALA A 76 2.04 6.10 -4.39
N CYS A 77 1.87 5.70 -3.13
CA CYS A 77 2.89 5.81 -2.09
C CYS A 77 4.14 5.03 -2.48
N ALA A 78 3.99 3.75 -2.84
CA ALA A 78 5.11 2.92 -3.27
C ALA A 78 5.88 3.58 -4.42
N LYS A 79 5.18 4.09 -5.43
CA LYS A 79 5.79 4.69 -6.63
C LYS A 79 6.51 6.00 -6.36
N ILE A 80 5.93 6.89 -5.56
CA ILE A 80 6.61 8.13 -5.14
C ILE A 80 7.90 7.83 -4.37
N HIS A 81 7.92 6.76 -3.57
CA HIS A 81 9.09 6.36 -2.80
C HIS A 81 10.02 5.35 -3.51
N GLY A 82 9.77 5.04 -4.79
CA GLY A 82 10.62 4.15 -5.58
C GLY A 82 10.61 2.68 -5.15
N LEU A 83 9.47 2.22 -4.61
CA LEU A 83 9.27 0.86 -4.10
C LEU A 83 8.33 0.07 -5.01
N ASP A 84 8.49 -1.26 -4.96
CA ASP A 84 7.52 -2.19 -5.51
C ASP A 84 6.39 -2.48 -4.50
N VAL A 85 5.20 -2.79 -5.01
CA VAL A 85 4.07 -3.25 -4.18
C VAL A 85 4.10 -4.77 -4.15
N ALA A 86 4.21 -5.36 -2.95
CA ALA A 86 3.96 -6.78 -2.77
C ALA A 86 2.45 -7.03 -2.68
N HIS A 87 1.86 -7.66 -3.70
CA HIS A 87 0.41 -7.93 -3.75
C HIS A 87 0.10 -9.30 -4.36
N ASP A 88 -1.16 -9.73 -4.15
CA ASP A 88 -1.82 -10.83 -4.87
C ASP A 88 -3.20 -10.38 -5.39
N ASP A 89 -3.41 -9.05 -5.47
CA ASP A 89 -4.65 -8.43 -5.95
C ASP A 89 -4.47 -7.87 -7.37
N THR A 90 -5.38 -8.23 -8.26
CA THR A 90 -5.42 -7.80 -9.66
C THR A 90 -5.59 -6.28 -9.85
N HIS A 91 -6.05 -5.55 -8.85
CA HIS A 91 -6.12 -4.09 -8.90
C HIS A 91 -4.73 -3.46 -9.10
N PHE A 92 -3.70 -3.98 -8.44
CA PHE A 92 -2.33 -3.45 -8.58
C PHE A 92 -1.70 -3.82 -9.93
N ASP A 93 -2.08 -4.96 -10.53
CA ASP A 93 -1.72 -5.28 -11.92
C ASP A 93 -2.34 -4.29 -12.90
N ALA A 94 -3.60 -3.91 -12.68
CA ALA A 94 -4.29 -2.92 -13.50
C ALA A 94 -3.63 -1.54 -13.36
N LEU A 95 -3.32 -1.11 -12.13
CA LEU A 95 -2.64 0.15 -11.87
C LEU A 95 -1.24 0.20 -12.51
N SER A 96 -0.49 -0.89 -12.47
CA SER A 96 0.84 -0.98 -13.10
C SER A 96 0.79 -0.77 -14.62
N LYS A 97 -0.28 -1.21 -15.29
CA LYS A 97 -0.49 -0.96 -16.74
C LYS A 97 -0.88 0.48 -17.05
N LEU A 98 -1.34 1.22 -16.05
CA LEU A 98 -1.73 2.63 -16.14
C LEU A 98 -0.60 3.58 -15.74
N GLU A 99 0.54 3.05 -15.30
CA GLU A 99 1.77 3.83 -15.20
C GLU A 99 2.42 3.96 -16.57
N THR A 100 2.63 5.21 -16.97
CA THR A 100 3.38 5.62 -18.17
C THR A 100 4.66 6.29 -17.75
#